data_AF-A0A1H7YJ93-F1
#
_entry.id   AF-A0A1H7YJ93-F1
#
_cell.length_a   1.000
_cell.length_b   1.000
_cell.length_c   1.000
_cell.angle_alpha   90.00
_cell.angle_beta   90.00
_cell.angle_gamma   90.00
#
_symmetry.space_group_name_H-M   'P 1'
#
loop_
_entity.id
_entity.type
_entity.pdbx_description
1 polymer ?
#
loop_
_entity_poly.entity_id
_entity_poly.type
_entity_poly.pdbx_seq_one_letter_code
_entity_poly.pdbx_strand_id
1 'polypeptide(L)'
;MKADARPLKIDDPSGLLKWAAPDRAVATFASMKDIKAHKVALVGLVRQWLAQTSPAQDATPSNFEELWSTDRQVQHRAFVDVMQATAQPVDWAYDVWEELLQNLTHEDNHHRAIAAQVLCNLAKSDPKKRMLKGFDALFAVTRDERFVTARHCLQSLWKVGAAGPAQRKRLLAALERRFEECAPEKNCTLIRYDISQSLRDVYDATQEPGVRELALRLIETEEDLKYRKKYGTVWKKTG
;
A
#
# COMPACT_ATOMS: atom_id res chain seq x y z
N MET A 1 -20.35 -19.28 -28.62
CA MET A 1 -21.15 -19.13 -27.38
C MET A 1 -20.46 -18.09 -26.52
N LYS A 2 -21.12 -16.97 -26.19
CA LYS A 2 -20.60 -16.07 -25.15
C LYS A 2 -20.70 -16.85 -23.84
N ALA A 3 -19.59 -16.96 -23.11
CA ALA A 3 -19.62 -17.53 -21.77
C ALA A 3 -20.65 -16.75 -20.93
N ASP A 4 -21.52 -17.47 -20.21
CA ASP A 4 -22.44 -16.87 -19.25
C ASP A 4 -21.63 -16.04 -18.24
N ALA A 5 -21.63 -14.72 -18.42
CA ALA A 5 -20.94 -13.82 -17.52
C ALA A 5 -21.61 -13.96 -16.14
N ARG A 6 -20.82 -14.34 -15.13
CA ARG A 6 -21.29 -14.35 -13.75
C ARG A 6 -21.91 -12.99 -13.43
N PRO A 7 -23.14 -12.93 -12.88
CA PRO A 7 -23.76 -11.67 -12.53
C PRO A 7 -22.90 -10.95 -11.48
N LEU A 8 -22.56 -9.69 -11.76
CA LEU A 8 -21.75 -8.86 -10.86
C LEU A 8 -22.51 -8.63 -9.54
N LYS A 9 -21.84 -8.90 -8.43
CA LYS A 9 -22.38 -8.64 -7.09
C LYS A 9 -21.76 -7.36 -6.56
N ILE A 10 -22.48 -6.24 -6.70
CA ILE A 10 -22.06 -4.95 -6.18
C ILE A 10 -23.00 -4.56 -5.05
N ASP A 11 -22.44 -4.32 -3.86
CA ASP A 11 -23.16 -3.73 -2.74
C ASP A 11 -23.18 -2.20 -2.90
N ASP A 12 -24.37 -1.66 -3.21
CA ASP A 12 -24.61 -0.24 -3.42
C ASP A 12 -25.64 0.32 -2.41
N PRO A 13 -25.25 0.49 -1.13
CA PRO A 13 -26.13 1.06 -0.12
C PRO A 13 -26.47 2.53 -0.40
N SER A 14 -25.72 3.19 -1.29
CA SER A 14 -25.97 4.57 -1.71
C SER A 14 -27.02 4.71 -2.82
N GLY A 15 -27.37 3.62 -3.50
CA GLY A 15 -28.29 3.64 -4.65
C GLY A 15 -27.78 4.48 -5.83
N LEU A 16 -26.46 4.62 -6.00
CA LEU A 16 -25.85 5.42 -7.07
C LEU A 16 -25.94 4.74 -8.44
N LEU A 17 -26.02 3.41 -8.48
CA LEU A 17 -26.02 2.63 -9.70
C LEU A 17 -27.43 2.33 -10.19
N LYS A 18 -27.70 2.68 -11.44
CA LYS A 18 -28.84 2.16 -12.22
C LYS A 18 -28.34 1.11 -13.20
N TRP A 19 -28.80 -0.13 -13.03
CA TRP A 19 -28.40 -1.24 -13.89
C TRP A 19 -29.12 -1.19 -15.24
N ALA A 20 -28.34 -1.11 -16.32
CA ALA A 20 -28.82 -1.12 -17.71
C ALA A 20 -28.68 -2.50 -18.38
N ALA A 21 -27.86 -3.39 -17.82
CA ALA A 21 -27.69 -4.80 -18.19
C ALA A 21 -26.99 -5.54 -17.02
N PRO A 22 -26.91 -6.90 -17.00
CA PRO A 22 -26.22 -7.64 -15.94
C PRO A 22 -24.73 -7.29 -15.75
N ASP A 23 -24.11 -6.72 -16.78
CA ASP A 23 -22.71 -6.33 -16.86
C ASP A 23 -22.53 -4.82 -17.10
N ARG A 24 -23.60 -4.01 -16.91
CA ARG A 24 -23.56 -2.58 -17.20
C ARG A 24 -24.44 -1.77 -16.25
N ALA A 25 -23.84 -0.82 -15.55
CA ALA A 25 -24.54 0.15 -14.71
C ALA A 25 -24.18 1.59 -15.09
N VAL A 26 -25.07 2.53 -14.77
CA VAL A 26 -24.90 3.96 -14.99
C VAL A 26 -25.09 4.69 -13.66
N ALA A 27 -24.14 5.55 -13.31
CA ALA A 27 -24.28 6.53 -12.25
C ALA A 27 -24.44 7.92 -12.86
N THR A 28 -25.41 8.69 -12.40
CA THR A 28 -25.70 10.05 -12.90
C THR A 28 -25.57 11.04 -11.75
N PHE A 29 -24.82 12.11 -11.98
CA PHE A 29 -24.61 13.17 -11.00
C PHE A 29 -25.09 14.50 -11.55
N ALA A 30 -25.73 15.31 -10.70
CA ALA A 30 -26.31 16.59 -11.13
C ALA A 30 -25.25 17.69 -11.31
N SER A 31 -24.08 17.56 -10.65
CA SER A 31 -23.00 18.54 -10.72
C SER A 31 -21.66 17.99 -10.25
N MET A 32 -20.58 18.75 -10.45
CA MET A 32 -19.26 18.44 -9.88
C MET A 32 -19.25 18.41 -8.35
N LYS A 33 -20.09 19.22 -7.68
CA LYS A 33 -20.21 19.21 -6.23
C LYS A 33 -20.80 17.87 -5.74
N ASP A 34 -21.77 17.36 -6.50
CA ASP A 34 -22.45 16.10 -6.23
C ASP A 34 -21.50 14.90 -6.40
N ILE A 35 -20.66 14.91 -7.45
CA ILE A 35 -19.59 13.91 -7.64
C ILE A 35 -18.63 13.92 -6.43
N LYS A 36 -18.21 15.10 -5.96
CA LYS A 36 -17.29 15.20 -4.81
C LYS A 36 -17.91 14.65 -3.53
N ALA A 37 -19.20 14.91 -3.29
CA ALA A 37 -19.92 14.41 -2.13
C ALA A 37 -20.04 12.87 -2.13
N HIS A 38 -20.22 12.27 -3.31
CA HIS A 38 -20.36 10.82 -3.49
C HIS A 38 -19.06 10.09 -3.84
N LYS A 39 -17.91 10.78 -3.84
CA LYS A 39 -16.61 10.23 -4.26
C LYS A 39 -16.27 8.92 -3.55
N VAL A 40 -16.44 8.86 -2.24
CA VAL A 40 -16.09 7.67 -1.44
C VAL A 40 -16.95 6.48 -1.86
N ALA A 41 -18.27 6.67 -1.99
CA ALA A 41 -19.20 5.64 -2.42
C ALA A 41 -18.90 5.18 -3.86
N LEU A 42 -18.75 6.11 -4.80
CA LEU A 42 -18.42 5.81 -6.20
C LEU A 42 -17.10 5.04 -6.34
N VAL A 43 -16.07 5.44 -5.60
CA VAL A 43 -14.77 4.71 -5.58
C VAL A 43 -14.95 3.30 -5.01
N GLY A 44 -15.75 3.13 -3.96
CA GLY A 44 -16.07 1.81 -3.41
C GLY A 44 -16.74 0.89 -4.43
N LEU A 45 -17.72 1.40 -5.16
CA LEU A 45 -18.45 0.68 -6.21
C LEU A 45 -17.52 0.27 -7.37
N VAL A 46 -16.70 1.20 -7.87
CA VAL A 46 -15.73 0.91 -8.94
C VAL A 46 -14.69 -0.11 -8.50
N ARG A 47 -14.23 -0.06 -7.23
CA ARG A 47 -13.31 -1.08 -6.69
C ARG A 47 -13.94 -2.46 -6.65
N GLN A 48 -15.20 -2.58 -6.21
CA GLN A 48 -15.93 -3.86 -6.21
C GLN A 48 -16.10 -4.41 -7.63
N TRP A 49 -16.35 -3.54 -8.61
CA TRP A 49 -16.47 -3.91 -10.02
C TRP A 49 -15.15 -4.43 -10.58
N LEU A 50 -14.07 -3.67 -10.41
CA LEU A 50 -12.74 -4.05 -10.88
C LEU A 50 -12.27 -5.37 -10.25
N ALA A 51 -12.63 -5.65 -9.00
CA ALA A 51 -12.30 -6.91 -8.34
C ALA A 51 -12.99 -8.15 -8.97
N GLN A 52 -14.09 -7.95 -9.71
CA GLN A 52 -14.86 -9.03 -10.34
C GLN A 52 -14.67 -9.13 -11.85
N THR A 53 -14.27 -8.02 -12.51
CA THR A 53 -14.11 -7.98 -13.97
C THR A 53 -12.67 -7.87 -14.42
N SER A 54 -11.75 -7.45 -13.56
CA SER A 54 -10.33 -7.58 -13.88
C SER A 54 -9.99 -9.07 -13.77
N PRO A 55 -9.41 -9.69 -14.81
CA PRO A 55 -8.80 -11.00 -14.60
C PRO A 55 -7.76 -10.81 -13.50
N ALA A 56 -7.86 -11.59 -12.42
CA ALA A 56 -6.68 -11.80 -11.60
C ALA A 56 -5.60 -12.34 -12.55
N GLN A 57 -4.37 -11.86 -12.42
CA GLN A 57 -3.28 -12.59 -13.05
C GLN A 57 -3.16 -13.90 -12.28
N ASP A 58 -3.58 -15.00 -12.91
CA ASP A 58 -3.66 -16.33 -12.29
C ASP A 58 -2.29 -17.02 -12.21
N ALA A 59 -1.25 -16.39 -12.76
CA ALA A 59 0.11 -16.91 -12.81
C ALA A 59 1.14 -15.82 -12.57
N THR A 60 2.24 -16.19 -11.92
CA THR A 60 3.42 -15.34 -11.74
C THR A 60 3.86 -14.77 -13.09
N PRO A 61 4.13 -13.45 -13.20
CA PRO A 61 4.63 -12.85 -14.43
C PRO A 61 5.87 -13.59 -14.93
N SER A 62 5.96 -13.86 -16.23
CA SER A 62 7.09 -14.61 -16.81
C SER A 62 8.44 -13.90 -16.65
N ASN A 63 8.43 -12.60 -16.37
CA ASN A 63 9.61 -11.79 -16.08
C ASN A 63 9.84 -11.55 -14.58
N PHE A 64 9.21 -12.32 -13.68
CA PHE A 64 9.42 -12.12 -12.24
C PHE A 64 10.89 -12.31 -11.83
N GLU A 65 11.55 -13.35 -12.34
CA GLU A 65 12.98 -13.61 -12.11
C GLU A 65 13.88 -12.46 -12.59
N GLU A 66 13.42 -11.65 -13.55
CA GLU A 66 14.16 -10.49 -14.05
C GLU A 66 14.28 -9.37 -12.99
N LEU A 67 13.49 -9.40 -11.91
CA LEU A 67 13.66 -8.50 -10.75
C LEU A 67 15.07 -8.58 -10.16
N TRP A 68 15.72 -9.73 -10.28
CA TRP A 68 17.04 -10.01 -9.72
C TRP A 68 18.17 -9.91 -10.76
N SER A 69 17.85 -9.38 -11.95
CA SER A 69 18.83 -9.19 -13.00
C SER A 69 19.89 -8.15 -12.60
N THR A 70 21.14 -8.43 -12.96
CA THR A 70 22.25 -7.48 -12.86
C THR A 70 22.18 -6.39 -13.94
N ASP A 71 21.40 -6.61 -15.01
CA ASP A 71 21.07 -5.59 -15.99
C ASP A 71 19.97 -4.67 -15.44
N ARG A 72 20.31 -3.39 -15.30
CA ARG A 72 19.43 -2.38 -14.70
C ARG A 72 18.18 -2.06 -15.50
N GLN A 73 18.25 -2.13 -16.82
CA GLN A 73 17.09 -1.87 -17.67
C GLN A 73 16.11 -3.04 -17.58
N VAL A 74 16.63 -4.26 -17.58
CA VAL A 74 15.86 -5.50 -17.38
C VAL A 74 15.19 -5.50 -16.01
N GLN A 75 15.96 -5.28 -14.93
CA GLN A 75 15.45 -5.19 -13.56
C GLN A 75 14.38 -4.09 -13.41
N HIS A 76 14.62 -2.91 -13.98
CA HIS A 76 13.67 -1.81 -13.89
C HIS A 76 12.35 -2.13 -14.61
N ARG A 77 12.41 -2.70 -15.81
CA ARG A 77 11.21 -3.12 -16.56
C ARG A 77 10.41 -4.16 -15.78
N ALA A 78 11.07 -5.20 -15.29
CA ALA A 78 10.45 -6.23 -14.47
C ALA A 78 9.80 -5.65 -13.21
N PHE A 79 10.49 -4.72 -12.55
CA PHE A 79 9.96 -4.01 -11.38
C PHE A 79 8.68 -3.24 -11.72
N VAL A 80 8.67 -2.48 -12.82
CA VAL A 80 7.48 -1.74 -13.27
C VAL A 80 6.32 -2.69 -13.54
N ASP A 81 6.55 -3.78 -14.27
CA ASP A 81 5.52 -4.75 -14.62
C ASP A 81 4.92 -5.43 -13.37
N VAL A 82 5.77 -5.88 -12.45
CA VAL A 82 5.35 -6.52 -11.19
C VAL A 82 4.61 -5.52 -10.30
N MET A 83 5.07 -4.27 -10.21
CA MET A 83 4.38 -3.24 -9.42
C MET A 83 3.02 -2.87 -10.01
N GLN A 84 2.89 -2.89 -11.34
CA GLN A 84 1.62 -2.69 -12.03
C GLN A 84 0.67 -3.87 -11.81
N ALA A 85 1.15 -5.11 -11.95
CA ALA A 85 0.36 -6.31 -11.70
C ALA A 85 -0.18 -6.34 -10.26
N THR A 86 0.70 -6.09 -9.29
CA THR A 86 0.38 -6.11 -7.85
C THR A 86 -0.30 -4.82 -7.36
N ALA A 87 -0.62 -3.88 -8.26
CA ALA A 87 -1.49 -2.76 -7.94
C ALA A 87 -2.91 -3.24 -7.57
N GLN A 88 -3.32 -4.41 -8.08
CA GLN A 88 -4.53 -5.13 -7.70
C GLN A 88 -4.19 -6.45 -7.00
N PRO A 89 -5.16 -7.10 -6.32
CA PRO A 89 -4.97 -8.46 -5.81
C PRO A 89 -4.58 -9.42 -6.94
N VAL A 90 -3.71 -10.38 -6.61
CA VAL A 90 -3.18 -11.41 -7.53
C VAL A 90 -3.16 -12.77 -6.84
N ASP A 91 -3.30 -13.86 -7.61
CA ASP A 91 -3.42 -15.21 -7.04
C ASP A 91 -2.06 -15.88 -6.79
N TRP A 92 -1.02 -15.46 -7.50
CA TRP A 92 0.34 -16.00 -7.43
C TRP A 92 1.18 -15.42 -6.27
N ALA A 93 0.61 -14.60 -5.40
CA ALA A 93 1.35 -13.94 -4.32
C ALA A 93 2.16 -14.91 -3.45
N TYR A 94 1.65 -16.14 -3.26
CA TYR A 94 2.30 -17.16 -2.44
C TYR A 94 3.40 -17.94 -3.16
N ASP A 95 3.46 -17.87 -4.49
CA ASP A 95 4.48 -18.57 -5.28
C ASP A 95 5.84 -17.89 -5.12
N VAL A 96 5.82 -16.55 -4.96
CA VAL A 96 7.04 -15.71 -4.87
C VAL A 96 7.35 -15.24 -3.44
N TRP A 97 6.48 -15.56 -2.47
CA TRP A 97 6.54 -14.94 -1.14
C TRP A 97 7.84 -15.23 -0.39
N GLU A 98 8.28 -16.49 -0.39
CA GLU A 98 9.48 -16.91 0.35
C GLU A 98 10.76 -16.34 -0.29
N GLU A 99 10.82 -16.30 -1.62
CA GLU A 99 11.92 -15.70 -2.37
C GLU A 99 12.05 -14.20 -2.08
N LEU A 100 10.93 -13.48 -2.02
CA LEU A 100 10.92 -12.07 -1.62
C LEU A 100 11.42 -11.88 -0.18
N LEU A 101 11.01 -12.74 0.76
CA LEU A 101 11.50 -12.67 2.15
C LEU A 101 13.00 -12.90 2.23
N GLN A 102 13.55 -13.84 1.46
CA GLN A 102 15.00 -14.09 1.39
C GLN A 102 15.76 -12.88 0.83
N ASN A 103 15.19 -12.21 -0.18
CA ASN A 103 15.82 -11.05 -0.80
C ASN A 103 15.82 -9.79 0.09
N LEU A 104 15.09 -9.76 1.21
CA LEU A 104 15.14 -8.64 2.17
C LEU A 104 16.52 -8.46 2.82
N THR A 105 17.36 -9.50 2.81
CA THR A 105 18.72 -9.48 3.37
C THR A 105 19.82 -9.72 2.32
N HIS A 106 19.49 -9.57 1.03
CA HIS A 106 20.44 -9.75 -0.07
C HIS A 106 21.59 -8.73 0.00
N GLU A 107 22.78 -9.06 -0.51
CA GLU A 107 23.94 -8.15 -0.53
C GLU A 107 23.69 -6.89 -1.38
N ASP A 108 23.02 -7.06 -2.54
CA ASP A 108 22.56 -5.96 -3.38
C ASP A 108 21.36 -5.24 -2.74
N ASN A 109 21.54 -3.95 -2.46
CA ASN A 109 20.52 -3.09 -1.87
C ASN A 109 19.28 -2.90 -2.76
N HIS A 110 19.39 -3.12 -4.07
CA HIS A 110 18.27 -3.06 -4.99
C HIS A 110 17.34 -4.25 -4.82
N HIS A 111 17.88 -5.44 -4.61
CA HIS A 111 17.08 -6.63 -4.32
C HIS A 111 16.29 -6.42 -3.02
N ARG A 112 16.96 -5.92 -1.97
CA ARG A 112 16.30 -5.58 -0.69
C ARG A 112 15.17 -4.55 -0.88
N ALA A 113 15.42 -3.49 -1.65
CA ALA A 113 14.44 -2.44 -1.92
C ALA A 113 13.25 -2.94 -2.75
N ILE A 114 13.51 -3.73 -3.80
CA ILE A 114 12.48 -4.32 -4.66
C ILE A 114 11.63 -5.29 -3.83
N ALA A 115 12.26 -6.22 -3.11
CA ALA A 115 11.59 -7.20 -2.28
C ALA A 115 10.65 -6.54 -1.26
N ALA A 116 11.13 -5.51 -0.54
CA ALA A 116 10.32 -4.78 0.43
C ALA A 116 9.09 -4.09 -0.21
N GLN A 117 9.26 -3.46 -1.37
CA GLN A 117 8.18 -2.78 -2.08
C GLN A 117 7.14 -3.76 -2.63
N VAL A 118 7.59 -4.87 -3.23
CA VAL A 118 6.71 -5.91 -3.78
C VAL A 118 5.94 -6.61 -2.66
N LEU A 119 6.59 -6.98 -1.54
CA LEU A 119 5.91 -7.55 -0.37
C LEU A 119 4.83 -6.61 0.20
N CYS A 120 5.12 -5.30 0.27
CA CYS A 120 4.13 -4.32 0.69
C CYS A 120 2.92 -4.29 -0.25
N ASN A 121 3.13 -4.35 -1.58
CA ASN A 121 2.05 -4.43 -2.55
C ASN A 121 1.22 -5.71 -2.40
N LEU A 122 1.89 -6.86 -2.24
CA LEU A 122 1.27 -8.18 -2.11
C LEU A 122 0.48 -8.37 -0.80
N ALA A 123 0.59 -7.47 0.17
CA ALA A 123 -0.18 -7.55 1.41
C ALA A 123 -1.71 -7.64 1.17
N LYS A 124 -2.22 -7.02 0.10
CA LYS A 124 -3.65 -7.12 -0.29
C LYS A 124 -4.04 -8.48 -0.88
N SER A 125 -3.06 -9.26 -1.31
CA SER A 125 -3.19 -10.60 -1.88
C SER A 125 -2.90 -11.70 -0.85
N ASP A 126 -2.93 -11.38 0.45
CA ASP A 126 -2.53 -12.28 1.53
C ASP A 126 -3.72 -12.66 2.46
N PRO A 127 -4.70 -13.46 1.98
CA PRO A 127 -5.83 -13.88 2.81
C PRO A 127 -5.41 -14.73 4.02
N LYS A 128 -4.28 -15.46 3.93
CA LYS A 128 -3.72 -16.29 5.01
C LYS A 128 -2.87 -15.50 6.02
N LYS A 129 -2.72 -14.17 5.84
CA LYS A 129 -1.98 -13.28 6.73
C LYS A 129 -0.51 -13.69 6.95
N ARG A 130 0.17 -14.25 5.94
CA ARG A 130 1.63 -14.54 5.95
C ARG A 130 2.46 -13.31 6.26
N MET A 131 2.00 -12.12 5.86
CA MET A 131 2.61 -10.83 6.17
C MET A 131 2.85 -10.66 7.67
N LEU A 132 1.97 -11.14 8.54
CA LEU A 132 2.18 -11.02 9.99
C LEU A 132 3.39 -11.84 10.48
N LYS A 133 3.68 -12.98 9.84
CA LYS A 133 4.85 -13.81 10.17
C LYS A 133 6.14 -13.19 9.65
N GLY A 134 6.12 -12.67 8.42
CA GLY A 134 7.28 -12.02 7.79
C GLY A 134 7.46 -10.54 8.16
N PHE A 135 6.56 -9.97 8.97
CA PHE A 135 6.52 -8.52 9.22
C PHE A 135 7.83 -7.99 9.79
N ASP A 136 8.43 -8.72 10.73
CA ASP A 136 9.65 -8.25 11.40
C ASP A 136 10.83 -8.18 10.45
N ALA A 137 10.95 -9.14 9.53
CA ALA A 137 11.97 -9.13 8.47
C ALA A 137 11.76 -7.94 7.52
N LEU A 138 10.51 -7.70 7.08
CA LEU A 138 10.18 -6.55 6.23
C LEU A 138 10.46 -5.21 6.96
N PHE A 139 10.07 -5.12 8.22
CA PHE A 139 10.20 -3.89 9.01
C PHE A 139 11.66 -3.60 9.37
N ALA A 140 12.53 -4.61 9.46
CA ALA A 140 13.97 -4.43 9.66
C ALA A 140 14.60 -3.59 8.54
N VAL A 141 14.09 -3.69 7.30
CA VAL A 141 14.57 -2.89 6.16
C VAL A 141 14.40 -1.39 6.38
N THR A 142 13.51 -0.94 7.28
CA THR A 142 13.43 0.49 7.68
C THR A 142 14.69 1.04 8.37
N ARG A 143 15.67 0.16 8.64
CA ARG A 143 16.99 0.46 9.21
C ARG A 143 18.13 0.01 8.29
N ASP A 144 17.84 -0.16 6.99
CA ASP A 144 18.85 -0.55 6.01
C ASP A 144 20.05 0.42 6.01
N GLU A 145 21.26 -0.14 5.88
CA GLU A 145 22.51 0.61 5.74
C GLU A 145 22.48 1.62 4.58
N ARG A 146 21.76 1.29 3.51
CA ARG A 146 21.47 2.19 2.40
C ARG A 146 20.16 2.90 2.71
N PHE A 147 20.26 4.14 3.15
CA PHE A 147 19.07 4.92 3.51
C PHE A 147 18.02 5.02 2.39
N VAL A 148 18.43 5.01 1.11
CA VAL A 148 17.47 4.96 -0.02
C VAL A 148 16.61 3.70 0.00
N THR A 149 17.20 2.54 0.36
CA THR A 149 16.49 1.27 0.53
C THR A 149 15.54 1.33 1.73
N ALA A 150 16.01 1.86 2.87
CA ALA A 150 15.15 2.07 4.04
C ALA A 150 13.94 2.97 3.74
N ARG A 151 14.18 4.03 2.95
CA ARG A 151 13.16 4.97 2.52
C ARG A 151 12.11 4.33 1.62
N HIS A 152 12.51 3.53 0.63
CA HIS A 152 11.57 2.79 -0.23
C HIS A 152 10.66 1.85 0.59
N CYS A 153 11.21 1.20 1.61
CA CYS A 153 10.42 0.40 2.55
C CYS A 153 9.42 1.27 3.34
N LEU A 154 9.89 2.33 4.01
CA LEU A 154 9.04 3.25 4.80
C LEU A 154 7.85 3.80 4.00
N GLN A 155 8.11 4.22 2.76
CA GLN A 155 7.10 4.78 1.85
C GLN A 155 6.10 3.75 1.32
N SER A 156 6.42 2.45 1.40
CA SER A 156 5.53 1.38 0.92
C SER A 156 4.74 0.70 2.04
N LEU A 157 5.22 0.76 3.28
CA LEU A 157 4.66 0.04 4.43
C LEU A 157 3.17 0.30 4.68
N TRP A 158 2.65 1.47 4.31
CA TRP A 158 1.23 1.80 4.50
C TRP A 158 0.29 0.77 3.85
N LYS A 159 0.73 0.12 2.76
CA LYS A 159 -0.05 -0.90 2.04
C LYS A 159 -0.32 -2.13 2.92
N VAL A 160 0.62 -2.47 3.82
CA VAL A 160 0.42 -3.50 4.85
C VAL A 160 -0.70 -3.10 5.80
N GLY A 161 -0.72 -1.85 6.25
CA GLY A 161 -1.77 -1.32 7.12
C GLY A 161 -3.13 -1.20 6.44
N ALA A 162 -3.15 -1.01 5.12
CA ALA A 162 -4.38 -0.99 4.33
C ALA A 162 -4.97 -2.39 4.09
N ALA A 163 -4.16 -3.45 4.18
CA ALA A 163 -4.57 -4.82 3.86
C ALA A 163 -5.55 -5.44 4.89
N GLY A 164 -5.54 -4.99 6.14
CA GLY A 164 -6.51 -5.47 7.13
C GLY A 164 -6.22 -5.02 8.57
N PRO A 165 -7.19 -5.19 9.50
CA PRO A 165 -7.09 -4.65 10.85
C PRO A 165 -5.91 -5.20 11.67
N ALA A 166 -5.58 -6.50 11.53
CA ALA A 166 -4.48 -7.12 12.26
C ALA A 166 -3.12 -6.58 11.79
N GLN A 167 -2.94 -6.48 10.47
CA GLN A 167 -1.75 -5.90 9.85
C GLN A 167 -1.62 -4.43 10.22
N ARG A 168 -2.72 -3.67 10.17
CA ARG A 168 -2.76 -2.27 10.62
C ARG A 168 -2.30 -2.11 12.05
N LYS A 169 -2.88 -2.86 12.99
CA LYS A 169 -2.48 -2.81 14.41
C LYS A 169 -0.98 -3.07 14.57
N ARG A 170 -0.45 -4.11 13.89
CA ARG A 170 0.98 -4.45 13.95
C ARG A 170 1.86 -3.34 13.38
N LEU A 171 1.46 -2.75 12.26
CA LEU A 171 2.18 -1.67 11.59
C LEU A 171 2.19 -0.39 12.44
N LEU A 172 1.04 0.05 12.95
CA LEU A 172 0.93 1.28 13.74
C LEU A 172 1.84 1.23 14.97
N ALA A 173 1.81 0.12 15.72
CA ALA A 173 2.69 -0.09 16.86
C ALA A 173 4.18 -0.12 16.46
N ALA A 174 4.51 -0.60 15.26
CA ALA A 174 5.89 -0.60 14.77
C ALA A 174 6.37 0.80 14.37
N LEU A 175 5.51 1.56 13.68
CA LEU A 175 5.81 2.92 13.23
C LEU A 175 5.94 3.89 14.40
N GLU A 176 5.10 3.76 15.43
CA GLU A 176 5.21 4.51 16.69
C GLU A 176 6.60 4.34 17.30
N ARG A 177 7.03 3.08 17.53
CA ARG A 177 8.39 2.79 18.02
C ARG A 177 9.48 3.33 17.11
N ARG A 178 9.35 3.12 15.79
CA ARG A 178 10.35 3.57 14.82
C ARG A 178 10.53 5.09 14.81
N PHE A 179 9.45 5.85 15.04
CA PHE A 179 9.46 7.31 15.10
C PHE A 179 10.27 7.84 16.30
N GLU A 180 10.21 7.14 17.42
CA GLU A 180 11.00 7.43 18.63
C GLU A 180 12.46 6.99 18.44
N GLU A 181 12.67 5.72 18.07
CA GLU A 181 13.99 5.09 17.96
C GLU A 181 14.89 5.72 16.89
N CYS A 182 14.33 6.41 15.89
CA CYS A 182 15.14 7.07 14.85
C CYS A 182 15.86 8.33 15.34
N ALA A 183 15.58 8.82 16.56
CA ALA A 183 16.15 10.06 17.09
C ALA A 183 17.67 10.25 16.90
N PRO A 184 18.54 9.25 17.15
CA PRO A 184 19.99 9.40 16.98
C PRO A 184 20.46 9.23 15.53
N GLU A 185 19.58 8.84 14.60
CA GLU A 185 19.98 8.59 13.21
C GLU A 185 20.17 9.89 12.43
N LYS A 186 21.21 9.94 11.58
CA LYS A 186 21.49 11.07 10.69
C LYS A 186 20.27 11.53 9.86
N ASN A 187 19.43 10.58 9.46
CA ASN A 187 18.25 10.83 8.63
C ASN A 187 16.93 10.86 9.42
N CYS A 188 16.98 10.98 10.76
CA CYS A 188 15.83 10.99 11.67
C CYS A 188 14.66 11.83 11.13
N THR A 189 14.94 13.06 10.71
CA THR A 189 13.88 14.00 10.31
C THR A 189 13.15 13.58 9.03
N LEU A 190 13.81 12.84 8.14
CA LEU A 190 13.21 12.29 6.93
C LEU A 190 12.48 10.98 7.23
N ILE A 191 13.00 10.14 8.13
CA ILE A 191 12.31 8.94 8.63
C ILE A 191 10.97 9.32 9.26
N ARG A 192 10.95 10.29 10.18
CA ARG A 192 9.72 10.80 10.80
C ARG A 192 8.73 11.37 9.79
N TYR A 193 9.23 12.04 8.75
CA TYR A 193 8.39 12.52 7.64
C TYR A 193 7.76 11.36 6.88
N ASP A 194 8.55 10.37 6.46
CA ASP A 194 8.06 9.21 5.70
C ASP A 194 7.09 8.36 6.56
N ILE A 195 7.31 8.23 7.88
CA ILE A 195 6.34 7.63 8.82
C ILE A 195 5.04 8.44 8.84
N SER A 196 5.12 9.77 8.94
CA SER A 196 3.93 10.64 8.94
C SER A 196 3.13 10.50 7.65
N GLN A 197 3.80 10.39 6.50
CA GLN A 197 3.17 10.12 5.20
C GLN A 197 2.56 8.71 5.16
N SER A 198 3.28 7.70 5.63
CA SER A 198 2.79 6.31 5.68
C SER A 198 1.51 6.20 6.51
N LEU A 199 1.46 6.86 7.69
CA LEU A 199 0.24 6.95 8.50
C LEU A 199 -0.90 7.65 7.75
N ARG A 200 -0.59 8.72 7.01
CA ARG A 200 -1.60 9.44 6.20
C ARG A 200 -2.17 8.55 5.10
N ASP A 201 -1.32 7.79 4.42
CA ASP A 201 -1.75 6.88 3.36
C ASP A 201 -2.60 5.72 3.91
N VAL A 202 -2.27 5.19 5.10
CA VAL A 202 -3.15 4.22 5.81
C VAL A 202 -4.51 4.85 6.11
N TYR A 203 -4.53 6.07 6.66
CA TYR A 203 -5.77 6.76 6.97
C TYR A 203 -6.60 7.02 5.72
N ASP A 204 -6.00 7.50 4.63
CA ASP A 204 -6.71 7.76 3.38
C ASP A 204 -7.29 6.47 2.79
N ALA A 205 -6.59 5.35 2.92
CA ALA A 205 -7.05 4.04 2.44
C ALA A 205 -8.17 3.41 3.30
N THR A 206 -8.19 3.67 4.61
CA THR A 206 -9.03 2.92 5.58
C THR A 206 -10.05 3.76 6.34
N GLN A 207 -9.85 5.08 6.39
CA GLN A 207 -10.61 6.06 7.19
C GLN A 207 -10.64 5.76 8.70
N GLU A 208 -9.63 5.05 9.21
CA GLU A 208 -9.57 4.61 10.60
C GLU A 208 -9.10 5.75 11.53
N PRO A 209 -9.97 6.27 12.42
CA PRO A 209 -9.68 7.49 13.18
C PRO A 209 -8.41 7.41 14.05
N GLY A 210 -8.16 6.25 14.67
CA GLY A 210 -6.99 6.02 15.52
C GLY A 210 -5.65 6.18 14.79
N VAL A 211 -5.61 6.04 13.46
CA VAL A 211 -4.40 6.30 12.66
C VAL A 211 -4.03 7.78 12.69
N ARG A 212 -5.03 8.65 12.54
CA ARG A 212 -4.83 10.10 12.57
C ARG A 212 -4.46 10.58 13.97
N GLU A 213 -5.11 10.05 15.00
CA GLU A 213 -4.81 10.35 16.40
C GLU A 213 -3.36 10.01 16.75
N LEU A 214 -2.89 8.81 16.36
CA LEU A 214 -1.49 8.42 16.52
C LEU A 214 -0.55 9.38 15.79
N ALA A 215 -0.84 9.70 14.53
CA ALA A 215 0.02 10.58 13.75
C ALA A 215 0.16 11.98 14.37
N LEU A 216 -0.95 12.60 14.78
CA LEU A 216 -0.93 13.93 15.41
C LEU A 216 -0.16 13.91 16.73
N ARG A 217 -0.38 12.87 17.56
CA ARG A 217 0.33 12.68 18.82
C ARG A 217 1.84 12.52 18.61
N LEU A 218 2.27 11.74 17.62
CA LEU A 218 3.69 11.61 17.27
C LEU A 218 4.30 12.93 16.78
N ILE A 219 3.57 13.68 15.95
CA ILE A 219 4.06 14.96 15.44
C ILE A 219 4.29 15.95 16.59
N GLU A 220 3.44 15.94 17.61
CA GLU A 220 3.57 16.83 18.78
C GLU A 220 4.85 16.57 19.60
N THR A 221 5.42 15.36 19.56
CA THR A 221 6.67 15.03 20.26
C THR A 221 7.92 15.58 19.58
N GLU A 222 7.84 16.06 18.34
CA GLU A 222 8.97 16.67 17.64
C GLU A 222 9.33 18.02 18.25
N GLU A 223 10.48 18.13 18.90
CA GLU A 223 10.94 19.36 19.57
C GLU A 223 11.30 20.48 18.58
N ASP A 224 11.84 20.13 17.41
CA ASP A 224 12.15 21.13 16.39
C ASP A 224 10.85 21.61 15.72
N LEU A 225 10.45 22.85 16.03
CA LEU A 225 9.25 23.48 15.50
C LEU A 225 9.19 23.53 13.97
N LYS A 226 10.32 23.60 13.27
CA LYS A 226 10.36 23.55 11.80
C LYS A 226 9.90 22.19 11.31
N TYR A 227 10.43 21.11 11.89
CA TYR A 227 10.07 19.74 11.51
C TYR A 227 8.68 19.35 11.99
N ARG A 228 8.28 19.74 13.21
CA ARG A 228 6.90 19.58 13.70
C ARG A 228 5.89 20.17 12.72
N LYS A 229 6.12 21.42 12.28
CA LYS A 229 5.29 22.08 11.25
C LYS A 229 5.31 21.30 9.94
N LYS A 230 6.49 20.86 9.48
CA LYS A 230 6.64 20.07 8.25
C LYS A 230 5.81 18.79 8.30
N TYR A 231 5.91 18.00 9.36
CA TYR A 231 5.14 16.75 9.49
C TYR A 231 3.63 17.04 9.53
N GLY A 232 3.23 18.10 10.25
CA GLY A 232 1.84 18.55 10.30
C GLY A 232 1.25 18.93 8.93
N THR A 233 2.06 19.35 7.95
CA THR A 233 1.55 19.67 6.60
C THR A 233 0.95 18.46 5.89
N VAL A 234 1.44 17.24 6.18
CA VAL A 234 0.90 15.97 5.66
C VAL A 234 -0.57 15.78 6.04
N TRP A 235 -1.01 16.36 7.16
CA TRP A 235 -2.33 16.17 7.75
C TRP A 235 -3.27 17.38 7.64
N LYS A 236 -2.83 18.46 6.99
CA LYS A 236 -3.71 19.59 6.68
C LYS A 236 -4.72 19.18 5.60
N LYS A 237 -5.95 19.68 5.70
CA LYS A 237 -6.95 19.50 4.63
C LYS A 237 -6.37 20.07 3.34
N THR A 238 -6.22 19.23 2.32
CA THR A 238 -6.17 19.70 0.93
C THR A 238 -7.55 20.29 0.65
N GLY A 239 -7.62 21.61 0.49
CA GLY A 239 -8.86 22.34 0.25
C GLY A 239 -9.61 21.86 -0.99
#